data_AF-A0A4Z1EZB1-F1
#
_entry.id   AF-A0A4Z1EZB1-F1
#
_cell.length_a   1.000
_cell.length_b   1.000
_cell.length_c   1.000
_cell.angle_alpha   90.00
_cell.angle_beta   90.00
_cell.angle_gamma   90.00
#
_symmetry.space_group_name_H-M   'P 1'
#
loop_
_entity.id
_entity.type
_entity.pdbx_description
1 polymer ?
#
loop_
_entity_poly.entity_id
_entity_poly.type
_entity_poly.pdbx_seq_one_letter_code
_entity_poly.pdbx_strand_id
1 'polypeptide(L)'
;MVGRDGVCRSFDGDRNAVDAIGLSPRQIKEFLDRTEWTQEIEDRFRGIDGRNVTDHKALFDPEDDLRPRKFTEDDKLKIKKHNEELQERIEQEKRDGVNVAEKYACGKQKSDYNLNDEDNIKP
;
A
#
# COMPACT_ATOMS: atom_id res chain seq x y z
N MET A 1 3.60 0.88 -0.47
CA MET A 1 2.57 1.80 0.06
C MET A 1 2.42 2.94 -0.93
N VAL A 2 1.19 3.37 -1.24
CA VAL A 2 0.96 4.55 -2.10
C VAL A 2 0.91 5.80 -1.21
N GLY A 3 1.82 6.73 -1.45
CA GLY A 3 1.85 8.04 -0.78
C GLY A 3 0.77 8.97 -1.32
N ARG A 4 0.49 10.06 -0.60
CA ARG A 4 -0.48 11.09 -1.03
C ARG A 4 -0.06 11.85 -2.29
N ASP A 5 1.20 11.69 -2.67
CA ASP A 5 1.81 12.15 -3.91
C ASP A 5 1.57 11.20 -5.10
N GLY A 6 0.83 10.10 -4.91
CA GLY A 6 0.55 9.11 -5.95
C GLY A 6 1.70 8.17 -6.27
N VAL A 7 2.78 8.19 -5.47
CA VAL A 7 3.94 7.33 -5.67
C VAL A 7 3.83 6.09 -4.79
N CYS A 8 3.93 4.91 -5.41
CA CYS A 8 4.06 3.66 -4.68
C CYS A 8 5.52 3.43 -4.31
N ARG A 9 5.80 3.33 -3.01
CA ARG A 9 7.15 3.07 -2.47
C ARG A 9 7.22 1.76 -1.72
N SER A 10 8.37 1.09 -1.85
CA SER A 10 8.81 -0.02 -1.01
C SER A 10 9.84 0.52 -0.01
N PHE A 11 9.69 0.15 1.25
CA PHE A 11 10.59 0.60 2.31
C PHE A 11 11.32 -0.59 2.93
N ASP A 12 12.58 -0.39 3.32
CA ASP A 12 13.29 -1.33 4.18
C ASP A 12 12.88 -1.18 5.66
N GLY A 13 13.51 -1.97 6.54
CA GLY A 13 13.25 -1.92 7.99
C GLY A 13 13.64 -0.60 8.66
N ASP A 14 14.47 0.22 8.02
CA ASP A 14 14.96 1.50 8.50
C ASP A 14 14.19 2.69 7.91
N ARG A 15 13.11 2.42 7.15
CA ARG A 15 12.25 3.41 6.47
C ARG A 15 12.95 4.13 5.32
N ASN A 16 13.97 3.53 4.71
CA ASN A 16 14.52 4.02 3.45
C ASN A 16 13.69 3.49 2.29
N ALA A 17 13.35 4.36 1.34
CA ALA A 17 12.69 3.93 0.12
C ALA A 17 13.71 3.19 -0.76
N VAL A 18 13.47 1.90 -1.01
CA VAL A 18 14.33 1.05 -1.84
C VAL A 18 13.84 0.95 -3.28
N ASP A 19 12.57 1.26 -3.51
CA ASP A 19 11.95 1.31 -4.83
C ASP A 19 10.79 2.31 -4.81
N ALA A 20 10.57 2.97 -5.95
CA ALA A 20 9.58 4.01 -6.11
C ALA A 20 9.03 4.04 -7.54
N ILE A 21 7.70 4.00 -7.67
CA ILE A 21 7.01 4.07 -8.96
C ILE A 21 5.86 5.07 -8.86
N GLY A 22 5.90 6.11 -9.69
CA GLY A 22 4.79 7.04 -9.86
C GLY A 22 3.60 6.35 -10.53
N LEU A 23 2.45 6.30 -9.85
CA LEU A 23 1.24 5.68 -10.39
C LEU A 23 0.39 6.70 -11.14
N SER A 24 -0.17 6.29 -12.28
CA SER A 24 -1.23 7.07 -12.95
C SER A 24 -2.53 7.07 -12.13
N PRO A 25 -3.45 8.03 -12.32
CA PRO A 25 -4.74 8.05 -11.64
C PRO A 25 -5.50 6.72 -11.78
N ARG A 26 -5.43 6.09 -12.97
CA ARG A 26 -6.02 4.77 -13.21
C ARG A 26 -5.42 3.68 -12.33
N GLN A 27 -4.10 3.67 -12.13
CA GLN A 27 -3.43 2.68 -11.28
C GLN A 27 -3.67 2.96 -9.78
N ILE A 28 -3.79 4.23 -9.38
CA ILE A 28 -4.16 4.60 -8.02
C ILE A 28 -5.57 4.09 -7.72
N LYS A 29 -6.53 4.29 -8.64
CA LYS A 29 -7.88 3.70 -8.56
C LYS A 29 -7.79 2.19 -8.33
N GLU A 30 -7.20 1.45 -9.29
CA GLU A 30 -7.05 -0.01 -9.20
C GLU A 30 -6.43 -0.51 -7.88
N PHE A 31 -5.58 0.30 -7.22
CA PHE A 31 -5.02 0.00 -5.91
C PHE A 31 -6.03 0.22 -4.76
N LEU A 32 -6.70 1.38 -4.72
CA LEU A 32 -7.63 1.77 -3.66
C LEU A 32 -8.87 0.87 -3.60
N ASP A 33 -9.27 0.36 -4.74
CA ASP A 33 -10.39 -0.54 -4.92
C ASP A 33 -10.29 -1.92 -4.27
N ARG A 34 -9.12 -2.22 -3.69
CA ARG A 34 -8.92 -3.38 -2.83
C ARG A 34 -9.41 -3.14 -1.40
N THR A 35 -9.83 -1.91 -1.10
CA THR A 35 -10.26 -1.45 0.22
C THR A 35 -11.64 -0.81 0.11
N GLU A 36 -12.39 -0.80 1.21
CA GLU A 36 -13.72 -0.18 1.25
C GLU A 36 -13.65 1.31 0.91
N TRP A 37 -14.57 1.75 0.06
CA TRP A 37 -14.66 3.15 -0.33
C TRP A 37 -14.94 4.06 0.86
N THR A 38 -14.21 5.19 0.91
CA THR A 38 -14.47 6.29 1.84
C THR A 38 -14.23 7.63 1.14
N GLN A 39 -15.06 8.62 1.46
CA GLN A 39 -14.93 9.99 0.93
C GLN A 39 -13.54 10.58 1.23
N GLU A 40 -12.97 10.30 2.41
CA GLU A 40 -11.63 10.77 2.81
C GLU A 40 -10.54 10.29 1.86
N ILE A 41 -10.60 9.02 1.42
CA ILE A 41 -9.64 8.45 0.47
C ILE A 41 -9.84 9.06 -0.91
N GLU A 42 -11.08 9.18 -1.38
CA GLU A 42 -11.35 9.79 -2.69
C GLU A 42 -10.83 11.23 -2.77
N ASP A 43 -11.15 12.05 -1.77
CA ASP A 43 -10.71 13.45 -1.73
C ASP A 43 -9.18 13.59 -1.61
N ARG A 44 -8.53 12.64 -0.94
CA ARG A 44 -7.06 12.60 -0.81
C ARG A 44 -6.36 12.33 -2.14
N PHE A 45 -6.96 11.54 -3.02
CA PHE A 45 -6.33 11.10 -4.27
C PHE A 45 -6.92 11.75 -5.53
N ARG A 46 -7.99 12.55 -5.41
CA ARG A 46 -8.57 13.30 -6.52
C ARG A 46 -7.53 14.22 -7.17
N GLY A 47 -7.39 14.13 -8.49
CA GLY A 47 -6.43 14.93 -9.27
C GLY A 47 -4.95 14.58 -9.05
N ILE A 48 -4.63 13.53 -8.28
CA ILE A 48 -3.25 13.11 -8.05
C ILE A 48 -2.78 12.21 -9.19
N ASP A 49 -1.65 12.59 -9.81
CA ASP A 49 -0.91 11.76 -10.77
C ASP A 49 0.55 11.65 -10.33
N GLY A 50 0.91 10.48 -9.79
CA GLY A 50 2.25 10.21 -9.28
C GLY A 50 3.32 10.18 -10.36
N ARG A 51 2.96 10.07 -11.65
CA ARG A 51 3.91 10.16 -12.77
C ARG A 51 4.54 11.54 -12.91
N ASN A 52 3.92 12.56 -12.31
CA ASN A 52 4.46 13.91 -12.26
C ASN A 52 5.60 14.06 -11.24
N VAL A 53 5.77 13.10 -10.32
CA VAL A 53 6.89 13.06 -9.37
C VAL A 53 8.10 12.42 -10.04
N THR A 54 8.95 13.25 -10.65
CA THR A 54 10.11 12.79 -11.43
C THR A 54 11.44 13.03 -10.74
N ASP A 55 11.48 13.91 -9.74
CA ASP A 55 12.70 14.21 -8.99
C ASP A 55 13.14 13.01 -8.14
N HIS A 56 14.41 12.64 -8.24
CA HIS A 56 14.96 11.48 -7.54
C HIS A 56 14.88 11.63 -6.02
N LYS A 57 15.08 12.84 -5.48
CA LYS A 57 14.97 13.08 -4.05
C LYS A 57 13.52 12.91 -3.60
N ALA A 58 12.57 13.47 -4.33
CA ALA A 58 11.14 13.26 -4.04
C ALA A 58 10.75 11.77 -4.09
N LEU A 59 11.30 10.99 -5.02
CA LEU A 59 11.03 9.55 -5.13
C LEU A 59 11.63 8.73 -3.98
N PHE A 60 12.89 8.97 -3.60
CA PHE A 60 13.63 8.07 -2.70
C PHE A 60 13.91 8.64 -1.30
N ASP A 61 13.71 9.93 -1.08
CA ASP A 61 13.83 10.61 0.21
C ASP A 61 12.57 11.46 0.50
N PRO A 62 11.38 10.82 0.59
CA PRO A 62 10.14 11.54 0.77
C PRO A 62 10.06 12.16 2.18
N GLU A 63 9.16 13.13 2.33
CA GLU A 63 8.79 13.70 3.63
C GLU A 63 8.35 12.62 4.64
N ASP A 64 8.53 12.88 5.93
CA ASP A 64 8.37 11.85 6.98
C ASP A 64 6.92 11.35 7.10
N ASP A 65 5.95 12.18 6.72
CA ASP A 65 4.52 11.85 6.66
C ASP A 65 4.17 10.84 5.56
N LEU A 66 5.00 10.76 4.52
CA LEU A 66 4.91 9.77 3.43
C LEU A 66 5.67 8.47 3.75
N ARG A 67 6.35 8.41 4.90
CA ARG A 67 7.04 7.21 5.37
C ARG A 67 6.15 6.39 6.29
N PRO A 68 6.33 5.06 6.33
CA PRO A 68 5.70 4.22 7.36
C PRO A 68 6.03 4.74 8.75
N ARG A 69 5.16 4.48 9.74
CA ARG A 69 5.48 4.78 11.13
C ARG A 69 6.78 4.08 11.56
N LYS A 70 7.57 4.73 12.41
CA LYS A 70 8.71 4.07 13.07
C LYS A 70 8.17 2.95 13.97
N PHE A 71 8.74 1.76 13.84
CA PHE A 71 8.48 0.69 14.78
C PHE A 71 9.21 0.97 16.10
N THR A 72 8.47 0.88 17.19
CA THR A 72 9.04 0.84 18.54
C THR A 72 9.69 -0.52 18.80
N GLU A 73 10.52 -0.63 19.85
CA GLU A 73 11.10 -1.92 20.23
C GLU A 73 10.03 -2.95 20.61
N ASP A 74 8.94 -2.51 21.23
CA ASP A 74 7.78 -3.36 21.52
C ASP A 74 7.08 -3.84 20.24
N ASP A 75 6.92 -2.97 19.23
CA ASP A 75 6.40 -3.37 17.92
C ASP A 75 7.28 -4.47 17.30
N LYS A 76 8.60 -4.28 17.30
CA LYS A 76 9.55 -5.25 16.74
C LYS A 76 9.44 -6.60 17.45
N LEU A 77 9.32 -6.60 18.78
CA LEU A 77 9.16 -7.82 19.56
C LEU A 77 7.84 -8.53 19.23
N LYS A 78 6.73 -7.79 19.13
CA LYS A 78 5.42 -8.33 18.75
C LYS A 78 5.42 -8.91 17.35
N ILE A 79 6.01 -8.19 16.39
CA ILE A 79 6.15 -8.65 14.99
C ILE A 79 6.97 -9.94 14.95
N LYS A 80 8.10 -9.98 15.66
CA LYS A 80 8.95 -11.19 15.73
C LYS A 80 8.16 -12.38 16.27
N LYS A 81 7.52 -12.23 17.43
CA LYS A 81 6.72 -13.29 18.05
C LYS A 81 5.58 -13.75 17.12
N HIS A 82 4.86 -12.81 16.51
CA HIS A 82 3.78 -13.13 15.57
C HIS A 82 4.28 -13.90 14.34
N ASN A 83 5.44 -13.54 13.81
CA ASN A 83 6.04 -14.22 12.65
C ASN A 83 6.48 -15.64 13.00
N GLU A 84 7.07 -15.85 14.19
CA GLU A 84 7.44 -17.17 14.69
C GLU A 84 6.18 -18.06 14.84
N GLU A 85 5.13 -17.57 15.51
CA GLU A 85 3.86 -18.29 15.66
C GLU A 85 3.19 -18.59 14.31
N LEU A 86 3.23 -17.64 13.37
CA LEU A 86 2.68 -17.82 12.03
C LEU A 86 3.43 -18.89 11.24
N GLN A 87 4.76 -18.94 11.35
CA GLN A 87 5.58 -19.97 10.70
C GLN A 87 5.25 -21.36 11.23
N GLU A 88 5.17 -21.52 12.55
CA GLU A 88 4.77 -22.79 13.18
C GLU A 88 3.38 -23.24 12.72
N ARG A 89 2.42 -22.31 12.66
CA ARG A 89 1.06 -22.61 12.16
C ARG A 89 1.08 -23.04 10.70
N ILE A 90 1.80 -22.34 9.84
CA ILE A 90 1.90 -22.69 8.41
C ILE A 90 2.54 -24.07 8.24
N GLU A 91 3.56 -24.41 9.03
CA GLU A 91 4.17 -25.75 9.00
C GLU A 91 3.22 -26.85 9.44
N GLN A 92 2.44 -26.60 10.50
CA GLN A 92 1.45 -27.57 10.96
C GLN A 92 0.34 -27.76 9.93
N GLU A 93 -0.19 -26.68 9.36
CA GLU A 93 -1.20 -26.74 8.29
C GLU A 93 -0.70 -27.49 7.05
N LYS A 94 0.59 -27.33 6.70
CA LYS A 94 1.22 -28.13 5.64
C LYS A 94 1.25 -29.62 5.99
N ARG A 95 1.60 -29.99 7.24
CA ARG A 95 1.58 -31.40 7.69
C ARG A 95 0.18 -31.99 7.68
N ASP A 96 -0.81 -31.17 8.00
CA ASP A 96 -2.23 -31.55 8.01
C ASP A 96 -2.84 -31.59 6.58
N GLY A 97 -2.06 -31.33 5.53
CA GLY A 97 -2.47 -31.45 4.13
C GLY A 97 -3.21 -30.23 3.58
N VAL A 98 -3.21 -29.09 4.27
CA VAL A 98 -3.85 -27.86 3.80
C VAL A 98 -3.08 -27.28 2.61
N ASN A 99 -3.79 -26.85 1.57
CA ASN A 99 -3.21 -26.03 0.49
C ASN A 99 -2.93 -24.61 0.99
N VAL A 100 -1.82 -24.43 1.70
CA VAL A 100 -1.40 -23.15 2.27
C VAL A 100 -1.17 -22.07 1.20
N ALA A 101 -0.74 -22.44 -0.01
CA ALA A 101 -0.49 -21.49 -1.08
C ALA A 101 -1.78 -20.80 -1.52
N GLU A 102 -2.86 -21.57 -1.64
CA GLU A 102 -4.19 -21.05 -1.95
C GLU A 102 -4.79 -20.29 -0.75
N LYS A 103 -4.68 -20.86 0.45
CA LYS A 103 -5.24 -20.25 1.67
C LYS A 103 -4.68 -18.84 1.96
N TYR A 104 -3.39 -18.63 1.73
CA TYR A 104 -2.72 -17.36 1.99
C TYR A 104 -2.49 -16.52 0.72
N ALA A 105 -3.16 -16.84 -0.41
CA ALA A 105 -3.08 -16.05 -1.62
C ALA A 105 -3.80 -14.69 -1.48
N CYS A 106 -3.19 -13.61 -1.98
CA CYS A 106 -3.83 -12.29 -2.07
C CYS A 106 -4.92 -12.27 -3.16
N GLY A 107 -6.16 -11.87 -2.80
CA GLY A 107 -7.36 -11.95 -3.65
C GLY A 107 -7.55 -10.85 -4.72
N LYS A 108 -8.42 -11.14 -5.71
CA LYS A 108 -8.61 -10.52 -7.03
C LYS A 108 -9.80 -9.52 -7.15
N GLN A 109 -10.02 -8.63 -6.19
CA GLN A 109 -11.16 -7.70 -6.28
C GLN A 109 -10.86 -6.54 -7.25
N LYS A 110 -11.81 -6.25 -8.16
CA LYS A 110 -11.79 -5.12 -9.11
C LYS A 110 -12.76 -4.03 -8.65
N SER A 111 -12.75 -2.91 -9.37
CA SER A 111 -12.63 -1.57 -8.84
C SER A 111 -13.75 -0.60 -9.31
N ASP A 112 -14.49 0.09 -8.42
CA ASP A 112 -15.57 1.07 -8.63
C ASP A 112 -15.31 2.57 -8.25
N TYR A 113 -14.14 2.99 -7.73
CA TYR A 113 -13.91 4.41 -7.31
C TYR A 113 -13.93 5.44 -8.47
N ASN A 114 -14.48 6.66 -8.32
CA ASN A 114 -14.38 7.69 -9.37
C ASN A 114 -13.21 8.66 -9.11
N LEU A 115 -12.09 8.52 -9.86
CA LEU A 115 -10.93 9.42 -9.77
C LEU A 115 -10.80 10.42 -10.93
N ASN A 116 -11.88 10.65 -11.69
CA ASN A 116 -11.87 11.62 -12.78
C ASN A 116 -12.02 13.06 -12.26
N ASP A 117 -11.44 14.04 -12.96
CA ASP A 117 -11.42 15.46 -12.58
C ASP A 117 -12.70 16.25 -12.95
N GLU A 118 -13.78 15.60 -13.41
CA GLU A 118 -14.90 16.26 -14.11
C GLU A 118 -16.10 16.70 -13.25
N ASP A 119 -15.91 17.04 -11.97
CA ASP A 119 -17.00 17.57 -11.12
C ASP A 119 -16.99 19.10 -10.96
N ASN A 120 -16.68 19.85 -12.03
CA ASN A 120 -16.92 21.29 -12.10
C ASN A 120 -17.51 21.72 -13.45
N ILE A 121 -18.74 21.27 -13.72
CA ILE A 121 -19.66 22.02 -14.57
C ILE A 121 -20.86 22.38 -13.69
N LYS A 122 -20.78 23.55 -13.05
CA LYS A 122 -21.99 24.24 -12.57
C LYS A 122 -22.79 24.72 -13.79
N PRO A 123 -24.14 24.73 -13.68
CA PRO A 123 -25.06 24.94 -14.81
C PRO A 123 -24.85 26.26 -15.55
#